data_AF-A0A8H2JP10-F1
#
_entry.id   AF-A0A8H2JP10-F1
#
_cell.length_a   1.000
_cell.length_b   1.000
_cell.length_c   1.000
_cell.angle_alpha   90.00
_cell.angle_beta   90.00
_cell.angle_gamma   90.00
#
_symmetry.space_group_name_H-M   'P 1'
#
loop_
_entity.id
_entity.type
_entity.pdbx_description
1 polymer ?
#
loop_
_entity_poly.entity_id
_entity_poly.type
_entity_poly.pdbx_seq_one_letter_code
_entity_poly.pdbx_strand_id
1 'polypeptide(L)'
;RMKAQLVCDALTMAIWQRKPDKGLIVHSDQGVQYASHLYRNLLKDNGFIGSMSKKGCCWDNAVAESFFGSLKQERVHWRNYETRYEAQQDVMNYITMWYNSNRLHSYLGYQSPNDFELKINELEKVA
;
A
#
# COMPACT_ATOMS: atom_id res chain seq x y z
N ARG A 1 13.21 16.92 5.58
CA ARG A 1 11.91 16.56 6.20
C ARG A 1 11.00 15.97 5.12
N MET A 2 10.38 14.81 5.36
CA MET A 2 9.46 14.18 4.40
C MET A 2 8.22 15.08 4.21
N LYS A 3 7.90 15.41 2.95
CA LYS A 3 6.81 16.33 2.57
C LYS A 3 5.48 15.58 2.47
N ALA A 4 4.37 16.24 2.84
CA ALA A 4 3.02 15.72 2.63
C ALA A 4 2.71 15.40 1.16
N GLN A 5 3.39 16.08 0.22
CA GLN A 5 3.25 15.82 -1.20
C GLN A 5 3.51 14.34 -1.56
N LEU A 6 4.49 13.69 -0.91
CA LEU A 6 4.82 12.30 -1.22
C LEU A 6 3.65 11.33 -0.98
N VAL A 7 2.94 11.50 0.14
CA VAL A 7 1.77 10.65 0.45
C VAL A 7 0.56 11.01 -0.40
N CYS A 8 0.45 12.28 -0.82
CA CYS A 8 -0.59 12.71 -1.75
C CYS A 8 -0.36 12.10 -3.13
N ASP A 9 0.85 12.19 -3.67
CA ASP A 9 1.22 11.61 -4.97
C ASP A 9 0.98 10.09 -4.98
N ALA A 10 1.36 9.40 -3.90
CA ALA A 10 1.12 7.96 -3.75
C ALA A 10 -0.38 7.61 -3.78
N LEU A 11 -1.21 8.35 -3.03
CA LEU A 11 -2.65 8.14 -3.04
C LEU A 11 -3.26 8.48 -4.41
N THR A 12 -2.83 9.56 -5.05
CA THR A 12 -3.29 9.94 -6.39
C THR A 12 -2.98 8.83 -7.41
N MET A 13 -1.77 8.27 -7.40
CA MET A 13 -1.43 7.14 -8.28
C MET A 13 -2.35 5.93 -8.04
N ALA A 14 -2.62 5.59 -6.77
CA ALA A 14 -3.51 4.49 -6.43
C ALA A 14 -4.95 4.72 -6.90
N ILE A 15 -5.48 5.94 -6.73
CA ILE A 15 -6.82 6.33 -7.21
C ILE A 15 -6.90 6.17 -8.72
N TRP A 16 -5.91 6.68 -9.45
CA TRP A 16 -5.89 6.60 -10.91
C TRP A 16 -5.85 5.16 -11.42
N GLN A 17 -5.09 4.30 -10.75
CA GLN A 17 -4.95 2.89 -11.13
C GLN A 17 -6.19 2.07 -10.78
N ARG A 18 -6.78 2.28 -9.60
CA ARG A 18 -7.82 1.39 -9.03
C ARG A 18 -9.23 1.92 -9.18
N LYS A 19 -9.41 3.23 -9.40
CA LYS A 19 -10.70 3.92 -9.56
C LYS A 19 -11.73 3.52 -8.49
N PRO A 20 -11.39 3.60 -7.20
CA PRO A 20 -12.30 3.16 -6.14
C PRO A 20 -13.49 4.11 -5.99
N ASP A 21 -14.60 3.57 -5.49
CA ASP A 21 -15.80 4.33 -5.21
C ASP A 21 -15.67 5.23 -3.97
N LYS A 22 -16.60 6.18 -3.86
CA LYS A 22 -16.75 7.02 -2.66
C LYS A 22 -17.07 6.14 -1.44
N GLY A 23 -16.59 6.59 -0.28
CA GLY A 23 -16.71 5.84 0.97
C GLY A 23 -15.54 4.91 1.26
N LEU A 24 -14.56 4.78 0.35
CA LEU A 24 -13.32 4.03 0.61
C LEU A 24 -12.66 4.53 1.90
N ILE A 25 -12.31 3.60 2.78
CA ILE A 25 -11.53 3.89 3.98
C ILE A 25 -10.05 3.86 3.61
N VAL A 26 -9.36 4.97 3.83
CA VAL A 26 -7.90 5.07 3.70
C VAL A 26 -7.32 5.08 5.11
N HIS A 27 -6.68 3.95 5.49
CA HIS A 27 -6.05 3.82 6.79
C HIS A 27 -4.55 4.16 6.74
N SER A 28 -4.08 4.94 7.69
CA SER A 28 -2.66 5.28 7.86
C SER A 28 -2.22 5.25 9.32
N ASP A 29 -0.91 5.31 9.55
CA ASP A 29 -0.39 5.64 10.87
C ASP A 29 -0.68 7.12 11.23
N GLN A 30 -0.26 7.55 12.43
CA GLN A 30 -0.39 8.94 12.89
C GLN A 30 0.71 9.87 12.34
N GLY A 31 1.29 9.57 11.18
CA GLY A 31 2.30 10.41 10.55
C GLY A 31 1.77 11.82 10.26
N VAL A 32 2.60 12.84 10.54
CA VAL A 32 2.24 14.26 10.35
C VAL A 32 1.87 14.60 8.90
N GLN A 33 2.33 13.79 7.94
CA GLN A 33 2.00 13.90 6.52
C GLN A 33 0.53 13.55 6.27
N TYR A 34 0.04 12.47 6.88
CA TYR A 34 -1.35 12.02 6.79
C TYR A 34 -2.32 12.92 7.57
N ALA A 35 -1.84 13.55 8.64
CA ALA A 35 -2.60 14.57 9.38
C ALA A 35 -2.65 15.95 8.67
N SER A 36 -1.90 16.15 7.59
CA SER A 36 -1.79 17.44 6.92
C SER A 36 -3.09 17.88 6.23
N HIS A 37 -3.29 19.19 6.11
CA HIS A 37 -4.45 19.74 5.37
C HIS A 37 -4.48 19.27 3.91
N LEU A 38 -3.31 19.18 3.26
CA LEU A 38 -3.21 18.74 1.87
C LEU A 38 -3.78 17.33 1.68
N TYR A 39 -3.36 16.39 2.54
CA TYR A 39 -3.82 15.00 2.46
C TYR A 39 -5.30 14.87 2.82
N ARG A 40 -5.76 15.57 3.86
CA ARG A 40 -7.17 15.56 4.28
C ARG A 40 -8.10 16.13 3.22
N ASN A 41 -7.67 17.17 2.51
CA ASN A 41 -8.42 17.72 1.38
C ASN A 41 -8.49 16.73 0.22
N LEU A 42 -7.38 16.07 -0.13
CA LEU A 42 -7.35 15.03 -1.16
C LEU A 42 -8.35 13.90 -0.86
N LEU A 43 -8.43 13.44 0.39
CA LEU A 43 -9.43 12.45 0.80
C LEU A 43 -10.86 12.97 0.63
N LYS A 44 -11.12 14.20 1.07
CA LYS A 44 -12.44 14.82 0.99
C LYS A 44 -12.90 15.00 -0.46
N ASP A 45 -12.01 15.44 -1.34
CA ASP A 45 -12.32 15.70 -2.76
C ASP A 45 -12.69 14.40 -3.51
N ASN A 46 -12.13 13.27 -3.09
CA ASN A 46 -12.46 11.95 -3.62
C ASN A 46 -13.61 11.24 -2.86
N GLY A 47 -14.15 11.86 -1.80
CA GLY A 47 -15.20 11.27 -0.97
C GLY A 47 -14.74 10.07 -0.14
N PHE A 48 -13.47 10.02 0.24
CA PHE A 48 -12.88 8.95 1.05
C PHE A 48 -12.91 9.27 2.55
N ILE A 49 -12.86 8.22 3.36
CA ILE A 49 -12.86 8.30 4.81
C ILE A 49 -11.44 8.05 5.31
N GLY A 50 -10.81 9.09 5.88
CA GLY A 50 -9.52 8.95 6.54
C GLY A 50 -9.65 8.23 7.87
N SER A 51 -8.85 7.19 8.08
CA SER A 51 -8.74 6.44 9.33
C SER A 51 -7.28 6.42 9.76
N MET A 52 -7.00 6.67 11.04
CA MET A 52 -5.63 6.64 11.56
C MET A 52 -5.52 5.67 12.74
N SER A 53 -4.39 4.97 12.83
CA SER A 53 -4.11 4.04 13.93
C SER A 53 -4.27 4.70 15.30
N LYS A 54 -4.69 3.94 16.30
CA LYS A 54 -4.72 4.43 17.69
C LYS A 54 -3.30 4.62 18.23
N LYS A 55 -3.12 5.59 19.12
CA LYS A 55 -1.82 5.83 19.77
C LYS A 55 -1.41 4.58 20.56
N GLY A 56 -0.25 4.02 20.24
CA GLY A 56 0.27 2.81 20.88
C GLY A 56 -0.35 1.49 20.38
N CYS A 57 -1.12 1.49 19.30
CA CYS A 57 -1.67 0.27 18.70
C CYS A 57 -0.80 -0.15 17.49
N CYS A 58 0.19 -1.02 17.71
CA CYS A 58 1.02 -1.55 16.63
C CYS A 58 0.24 -2.47 15.67
N TRP A 59 -0.84 -3.09 16.16
CA TRP A 59 -1.68 -4.00 15.37
C TRP A 59 -2.32 -3.34 14.15
N ASP A 60 -2.69 -2.06 14.28
CA ASP A 60 -3.31 -1.28 13.20
C ASP A 60 -2.38 -1.13 11.98
N ASN A 61 -1.05 -1.14 12.20
CA ASN A 61 -0.03 -1.01 11.16
C ASN A 61 0.63 -2.34 10.78
N ALA A 62 0.29 -3.44 11.45
CA ALA A 62 0.98 -4.72 11.31
C ALA A 62 0.97 -5.26 9.87
N VAL A 63 -0.09 -5.01 9.11
CA VAL A 63 -0.19 -5.43 7.70
C VAL A 63 0.87 -4.74 6.83
N ALA A 64 1.03 -3.42 7.00
CA ALA A 64 2.05 -2.66 6.28
C ALA A 64 3.46 -3.02 6.75
N GLU A 65 3.65 -3.22 8.05
CA GLU A 65 4.94 -3.64 8.62
C GLU A 65 5.37 -5.02 8.13
N SER A 66 4.42 -5.96 8.00
CA SER A 66 4.66 -7.27 7.42
C SER A 66 5.20 -7.17 6.00
N PHE A 67 4.56 -6.36 5.13
CA PHE A 67 5.05 -6.08 3.78
C PHE A 67 6.48 -5.50 3.80
N PHE A 68 6.74 -4.48 4.62
CA PHE A 68 8.08 -3.88 4.68
C PHE A 68 9.13 -4.84 5.23
N GLY A 69 8.76 -5.74 6.13
CA GLY A 69 9.60 -6.83 6.59
C GLY A 69 10.01 -7.75 5.43
N SER A 70 9.03 -8.23 4.66
CA SER A 70 9.28 -9.04 3.47
C SER A 70 10.13 -8.33 2.42
N LEU A 71 9.79 -7.08 2.07
CA LEU A 71 10.56 -6.30 1.09
C LEU A 71 12.04 -6.16 1.50
N LYS A 72 12.30 -5.86 2.78
CA LYS A 72 13.66 -5.71 3.29
C LYS A 72 14.41 -7.04 3.25
N GLN A 73 13.83 -8.11 3.78
CA GLN A 73 14.49 -9.42 3.87
C GLN A 73 14.71 -10.06 2.51
N GLU A 74 13.70 -10.04 1.65
CA GLU A 74 13.69 -10.78 0.39
C GLU A 74 14.38 -10.02 -0.75
N ARG A 75 14.43 -8.67 -0.68
CA ARG A 75 14.96 -7.84 -1.78
C ARG A 75 16.09 -6.89 -1.39
N VAL A 76 15.88 -6.06 -0.38
CA VAL A 76 16.73 -4.87 -0.16
C VAL A 76 17.99 -5.17 0.66
N HIS A 77 17.93 -6.07 1.65
CA HIS A 77 19.01 -6.25 2.64
C HIS A 77 20.37 -6.62 2.05
N TRP A 78 20.39 -7.31 0.92
CA TRP A 78 21.61 -7.84 0.29
C TRP A 78 21.98 -7.11 -1.00
N ARG A 79 21.38 -5.94 -1.25
CA ARG A 79 21.60 -5.15 -2.47
C ARG A 79 22.20 -3.78 -2.14
N ASN A 80 23.19 -3.41 -2.93
CA ASN A 80 23.70 -2.04 -2.98
C ASN A 80 23.18 -1.41 -4.26
N TYR A 81 22.58 -0.23 -4.14
CA TYR A 81 22.06 0.53 -5.27
C TYR A 81 23.01 1.70 -5.54
N GLU A 82 23.45 1.84 -6.78
CA GLU A 82 24.31 2.94 -7.21
C GLU A 82 23.50 4.23 -7.35
N THR A 83 22.22 4.12 -7.72
CA THR A 83 21.34 5.27 -7.88
C THR A 83 19.98 5.08 -7.21
N ARG A 84 19.35 6.19 -6.85
CA ARG A 84 17.97 6.17 -6.36
C ARG A 84 16.99 5.63 -7.40
N TYR A 85 17.25 5.90 -8.69
CA TYR A 85 16.40 5.40 -9.78
C TYR A 85 16.45 3.87 -9.86
N GLU A 86 17.65 3.28 -9.75
CA GLU A 86 17.82 1.83 -9.70
C GLU A 86 17.04 1.21 -8.53
N ALA A 87 17.17 1.78 -7.33
CA ALA A 87 16.40 1.33 -6.16
C ALA A 87 14.89 1.41 -6.39
N GLN A 88 14.40 2.47 -7.04
CA GLN A 88 12.99 2.63 -7.37
C GLN A 88 12.51 1.55 -8.35
N GLN A 89 13.24 1.33 -9.45
CA GLN A 89 12.90 0.29 -10.42
C GLN A 89 12.91 -1.09 -9.79
N ASP A 90 13.87 -1.37 -8.92
CA ASP A 90 13.99 -2.64 -8.24
C ASP A 90 12.82 -2.92 -7.29
N VAL A 91 12.44 -1.92 -6.49
CA VAL A 91 11.29 -2.01 -5.58
C VAL A 91 9.99 -2.13 -6.35
N MET A 92 9.80 -1.36 -7.44
CA MET A 92 8.63 -1.47 -8.31
C MET A 92 8.53 -2.86 -8.95
N ASN A 93 9.64 -3.41 -9.44
CA ASN A 93 9.70 -4.74 -10.01
C ASN A 93 9.37 -5.81 -8.95
N TYR A 94 9.92 -5.69 -7.75
CA TYR A 94 9.61 -6.60 -6.65
C TYR A 94 8.11 -6.56 -6.31
N ILE A 95 7.50 -5.38 -6.20
CA ILE A 95 6.07 -5.27 -5.87
C ILE A 95 5.20 -5.91 -6.96
N THR A 96 5.45 -5.54 -8.23
CA THR A 96 4.57 -5.91 -9.35
C THR A 96 4.80 -7.35 -9.83
N MET A 97 6.05 -7.73 -10.07
CA MET A 97 6.38 -9.01 -10.71
C MET A 97 6.53 -10.14 -9.69
N TRP A 98 6.90 -9.85 -8.44
CA TRP A 98 7.12 -10.89 -7.44
C TRP A 98 6.07 -10.89 -6.34
N TYR A 99 5.98 -9.83 -5.54
CA TYR A 99 5.14 -9.79 -4.35
C TYR A 99 3.65 -9.97 -4.69
N ASN A 100 3.11 -9.14 -5.58
CA ASN A 100 1.69 -9.22 -5.93
C ASN A 100 1.37 -10.43 -6.82
N SER A 101 2.28 -10.84 -7.69
CA SER A 101 2.00 -11.86 -8.73
C SER A 101 2.37 -13.29 -8.33
N ASN A 102 3.31 -13.49 -7.42
CA ASN A 102 3.88 -14.83 -7.16
C ASN A 102 4.05 -15.16 -5.67
N ARG A 103 4.21 -14.17 -4.79
CA ARG A 103 4.51 -14.42 -3.38
C ARG A 103 3.30 -15.02 -2.66
N LEU A 104 3.44 -16.23 -2.14
CA LEU A 104 2.36 -16.89 -1.40
C LEU A 104 2.20 -16.32 0.01
N HIS A 105 0.96 -16.08 0.41
CA HIS A 105 0.61 -15.64 1.77
C HIS A 105 -0.19 -16.72 2.49
N SER A 106 0.29 -17.17 3.66
CA SER A 106 -0.40 -18.16 4.49
C SER A 106 -1.80 -17.70 4.91
N TYR A 107 -1.96 -16.41 5.22
CA TYR A 107 -3.27 -15.80 5.52
C TYR A 107 -4.25 -15.88 4.34
N LEU A 108 -3.75 -15.85 3.10
CA LEU A 108 -4.55 -15.94 1.87
C LEU A 108 -4.72 -17.38 1.38
N GLY A 109 -4.50 -18.39 2.24
CA GLY A 109 -4.58 -19.80 1.84
C GLY A 109 -3.46 -20.21 0.87
N TYR A 110 -2.26 -19.64 1.03
CA TYR A 110 -1.11 -19.85 0.15
C TYR A 110 -1.39 -19.44 -1.30
N GLN A 111 -2.04 -18.31 -1.48
CA GLN A 111 -2.23 -17.65 -2.77
C GLN A 111 -1.41 -16.35 -2.86
N SER A 112 -1.11 -15.93 -4.09
CA SER A 112 -0.58 -14.59 -4.34
C SER A 112 -1.66 -13.52 -4.11
N PRO A 113 -1.30 -12.26 -3.78
CA PRO A 113 -2.26 -11.18 -3.64
C PRO A 113 -3.15 -11.00 -4.88
N ASN A 114 -2.58 -11.08 -6.08
CA ASN A 114 -3.34 -10.96 -7.33
C ASN A 114 -4.31 -12.13 -7.52
N ASP A 115 -3.88 -13.36 -7.27
CA ASP A 115 -4.77 -14.54 -7.41
C ASP A 115 -5.92 -14.51 -6.40
N PHE A 116 -5.65 -14.03 -5.20
CA PHE A 116 -6.66 -13.88 -4.17
C PHE A 116 -7.70 -12.82 -4.56
N GLU A 117 -7.26 -11.65 -5.04
CA GLU A 117 -8.13 -10.59 -5.51
C GLU A 117 -8.98 -11.02 -6.72
N LEU A 118 -8.39 -11.73 -7.69
CA LEU A 118 -9.13 -12.26 -8.85
C LEU A 118 -10.26 -13.19 -8.42
N LYS A 119 -10.01 -14.10 -7.47
CA LYS A 119 -11.05 -15.00 -6.95
C LYS A 119 -12.17 -14.25 -6.23
N ILE A 120 -11.84 -13.23 -5.43
CA ILE A 120 -12.87 -12.40 -4.78
C ILE A 120 -13.75 -11.72 -5.83
N ASN A 121 -13.14 -11.10 -6.83
CA ASN A 121 -13.87 -10.41 -7.89
C ASN A 121 -14.75 -11.36 -8.71
N GLU A 122 -14.35 -12.63 -8.88
CA GLU A 122 -15.19 -13.66 -9.50
C GLU A 122 -16.40 -14.00 -8.63
N LEU A 123 -16.21 -14.16 -7.32
CA LEU A 123 -17.30 -14.45 -6.38
C LEU A 123 -18.31 -13.30 -6.31
N GLU A 124 -17.84 -12.05 -6.28
CA GLU A 124 -18.71 -10.86 -6.26
C GLU A 124 -19.53 -10.68 -7.55
N LYS A 125 -19.06 -11.19 -8.69
CA LYS A 125 -19.81 -11.14 -9.96
C LYS A 125 -20.91 -12.20 -10.05
N VAL A 126 -20.78 -13.29 -9.30
CA VAL A 126 -21.72 -14.42 -9.30
C VAL A 126 -22.81 -14.24 -8.24
N ALA A 127 -22.55 -13.42 -7.22
CA ALA A 127 -23.49 -13.03 -6.17
C ALA A 127 -24.43 -11.90 -6.63
#